data_AF-A0A2T0HQL8-F1
#
_entry.id   AF-A0A2T0HQL8-F1
#
_cell.length_a   1.000
_cell.length_b   1.000
_cell.length_c   1.000
_cell.angle_alpha   90.00
_cell.angle_beta   90.00
_cell.angle_gamma   90.00
#
_symmetry.space_group_name_H-M   'P 1'
#
loop_
_entity.id
_entity.type
_entity.pdbx_description
1 polymer ?
#
loop_
_entity_poly.entity_id
_entity_poly.type
_entity_poly.pdbx_seq_one_letter_code
_entity_poly.pdbx_strand_id
1 'polypeptide(L)' 'MFAIKLTLILLGALLYLVGSSCWFFWIAPRLLADGETADILYAFAGTCGWMLISFSLVIHIIKTARPTAAGGR' A
#
# COMPACT_ATOMS: atom_id res chain seq x y z
N MET A 1 -19.06 8.99 -16.20
CA MET A 1 -18.25 9.51 -15.07
C MET A 1 -17.99 8.47 -13.97
N PHE A 2 -18.97 7.65 -13.58
CA PHE A 2 -18.79 6.60 -12.55
C PHE A 2 -17.76 5.52 -12.94
N ALA A 3 -17.80 5.04 -14.18
CA ALA A 3 -16.90 3.98 -14.67
C ALA A 3 -15.41 4.36 -14.57
N ILE A 4 -15.00 5.55 -15.03
CA ILE A 4 -13.60 5.99 -14.97
C ILE A 4 -13.08 6.03 -13.53
N LYS A 5 -13.91 6.51 -12.59
CA LYS A 5 -13.56 6.61 -11.17
C LYS A 5 -13.39 5.23 -10.54
N LEU A 6 -14.28 4.29 -10.86
CA LEU A 6 -14.19 2.90 -10.43
C LEU A 6 -12.93 2.23 -10.98
N THR A 7 -12.64 2.41 -12.27
CA THR A 7 -11.46 1.82 -12.93
C THR A 7 -10.16 2.30 -12.28
N LEU A 8 -10.05 3.58 -11.92
CA LEU A 8 -8.87 4.12 -11.24
C LEU A 8 -8.68 3.51 -9.84
N ILE A 9 -9.76 3.32 -9.08
CA ILE A 9 -9.69 2.69 -7.75
C ILE A 9 -9.28 1.22 -7.87
N LEU A 10 -9.87 0.48 -8.80
CA LEU A 10 -9.52 -0.92 -9.07
C LEU A 10 -8.06 -1.05 -9.54
N LEU A 11 -7.60 -0.16 -10.41
CA LEU A 11 -6.21 -0.13 -10.85
C LEU A 11 -5.26 0.16 -9.69
N GLY A 12 -5.58 1.13 -8.83
CA GLY A 12 -4.80 1.42 -7.63
C GLY A 12 -4.74 0.24 -6.66
N ALA A 13 -5.87 -0.44 -6.43
CA ALA A 13 -5.93 -1.64 -5.60
C ALA A 13 -5.12 -2.80 -6.20
N LEU A 14 -5.18 -2.99 -7.52
CA LEU A 14 -4.39 -4.00 -8.23
C LEU A 14 -2.90 -3.72 -8.11
N LEU A 15 -2.46 -2.47 -8.34
CA LEU A 15 -1.07 -2.06 -8.21
C LEU A 15 -0.55 -2.29 -6.79
N TYR A 16 -1.35 -1.95 -5.78
CA TYR A 16 -1.00 -2.21 -4.38
C TYR A 16 -0.88 -3.71 -4.08
N LEU A 17 -1.79 -4.55 -4.59
CA LEU A 17 -1.74 -6.01 -4.40
C LEU A 17 -0.52 -6.62 -5.08
N VAL A 18 -0.23 -6.24 -6.33
CA VAL A 18 0.95 -6.73 -7.07
C VAL A 18 2.23 -6.27 -6.40
N GLY A 19 2.32 -5.00 -6.01
CA GLY A 19 3.48 -4.47 -5.28
C GLY A 19 3.72 -5.18 -3.95
N SER A 20 2.66 -5.42 -3.18
CA SER A 20 2.72 -6.17 -1.92
C SER A 20 3.14 -7.62 -2.16
N SER A 21 2.56 -8.29 -3.15
CA SER A 21 2.91 -9.68 -3.49
C SER A 21 4.37 -9.79 -3.93
N CYS A 22 4.84 -8.89 -4.79
CA CYS A 22 6.24 -8.84 -5.20
C CYS A 22 7.19 -8.60 -4.00
N TRP A 23 6.80 -7.71 -3.09
CA TRP A 23 7.56 -7.44 -1.87
C TRP A 23 7.69 -8.69 -0.98
N PHE A 24 6.57 -9.35 -0.67
CA PHE A 24 6.56 -10.49 0.27
C PHE A 24 7.00 -11.83 -0.33
N PHE A 25 6.74 -12.10 -1.60
CA PHE A 25 7.10 -13.39 -2.22
C PHE A 25 8.50 -13.39 -2.83
N TRP A 26 9.06 -12.22 -3.19
CA TRP A 26 10.35 -12.16 -3.87
C TRP A 26 11.39 -11.34 -3.12
N ILE A 27 11.13 -10.05 -2.90
CA ILE A 27 12.18 -9.11 -2.50
C ILE A 27 12.57 -9.31 -1.04
N ALA A 28 11.61 -9.28 -0.12
CA ALA A 28 11.87 -9.43 1.30
C ALA A 28 12.47 -10.79 1.66
N PRO A 29 11.98 -11.95 1.17
CA PRO A 29 12.60 -13.24 1.45
C PRO A 29 14.03 -13.33 0.93
N ARG A 30 14.33 -12.73 -0.24
CA ARG A 30 15.66 -12.75 -0.82
C ARG A 30 16.66 -11.94 0.01
N LEU A 31 16.28 -10.72 0.40
CA LEU A 31 17.09 -9.88 1.29
C LEU A 31 17.35 -10.55 2.64
N LEU A 32 16.35 -11.24 3.19
CA LEU A 32 16.49 -11.97 4.45
C LEU A 32 17.33 -13.25 4.31
N ALA A 33 17.35 -13.87 3.13
CA ALA A 33 18.15 -15.07 2.86
C ALA A 33 19.64 -14.75 2.65
N ASP A 34 19.95 -13.60 2.03
CA ASP A 34 21.34 -13.14 1.88
C ASP A 34 21.98 -12.81 3.25
N GLY A 35 21.19 -12.25 4.18
CA GLY A 35 21.55 -12.14 5.59
C GLY A 35 22.66 -11.13 5.92
N GLU A 36 23.08 -10.34 4.93
CA GLU A 36 24.02 -9.23 5.15
C GLU A 36 23.34 -8.11 5.96
N THR A 37 24.10 -7.41 6.81
CA THR A 37 23.59 -6.29 7.60
C THR A 37 22.92 -5.21 6.73
N ALA A 38 23.48 -4.95 5.55
CA ALA A 38 22.90 -4.02 4.58
C ALA A 38 21.54 -4.51 4.07
N ASP A 39 21.43 -5.78 3.69
CA ASP A 39 20.20 -6.38 3.17
C ASP A 39 19.09 -6.46 4.22
N ILE A 40 19.45 -6.76 5.47
CA ILE A 40 18.52 -6.72 6.60
C ILE A 40 17.99 -5.30 6.82
N LEU A 41 18.85 -4.28 6.70
CA LEU A 41 18.43 -2.88 6.81
C LEU A 41 17.50 -2.47 5.66
N TYR A 42 17.76 -2.93 4.44
CA TYR A 42 16.89 -2.70 3.29
C TYR A 42 15.54 -3.43 3.43
N ALA A 43 15.54 -4.68 3.93
CA ALA A 43 14.32 -5.42 4.23
C ALA A 43 13.48 -4.72 5.28
N PHE A 44 14.11 -4.18 6.34
CA PHE A 44 13.44 -3.38 7.35
C PHE A 44 12.85 -2.10 6.76
N ALA A 45 13.68 -1.28 6.08
CA ALA A 45 13.25 -0.02 5.51
C ALA A 45 12.10 -0.20 4.49
N GLY A 46 12.19 -1.21 3.64
CA GLY A 46 11.13 -1.51 2.68
C GLY A 46 9.85 -2.04 3.33
N THR A 47 9.96 -2.80 4.43
CA THR A 47 8.78 -3.20 5.23
C THR A 47 8.12 -1.99 5.90
N CYS A 48 8.91 -1.06 6.44
CA CYS A 48 8.40 0.21 6.96
C CYS A 48 7.71 1.02 5.85
N GLY A 49 8.32 1.11 4.67
CA GLY A 49 7.73 1.78 3.50
C GLY A 49 6.39 1.16 3.10
N TRP A 50 6.32 -0.17 3.01
CA TRP A 50 5.09 -0.90 2.74
C TRP A 50 4.01 -0.60 3.80
N MET A 51 4.37 -0.59 5.08
CA MET A 51 3.44 -0.29 6.17
C MET A 51 2.88 1.14 6.08
N LEU A 52 3.72 2.13 5.76
CA LEU A 52 3.31 3.53 5.58
C LEU A 52 2.37 3.71 4.38
N ILE A 53 2.64 3.03 3.27
CA ILE A 53 1.77 3.03 2.08
C ILE A 53 0.41 2.42 2.43
N SER A 54 0.42 1.27 3.11
CA SER A 54 -0.79 0.56 3.57
C SER A 54 -1.65 1.45 4.47
N PHE A 55 -1.01 2.08 5.46
CA PHE A 55 -1.69 2.98 6.39
C PHE A 55 -2.29 4.20 5.69
N SER A 56 -1.54 4.80 4.76
CA SER A 56 -2.02 5.93 3.95
C SER A 56 -3.24 5.55 3.11
N LEU A 57 -3.22 4.36 2.49
CA LEU A 57 -4.36 3.81 1.75
C LEU A 57 -5.59 3.62 2.64
N VAL A 58 -5.44 3.01 3.81
CA VAL A 58 -6.54 2.82 4.77
C VAL A 58 -7.15 4.15 5.18
N ILE A 59 -6.32 5.13 5.54
CA ILE A 59 -6.81 6.49 5.87
C ILE A 59 -7.53 7.12 4.68
N HIS A 60 -7.00 6.98 3.48
CA HIS A 60 -7.62 7.54 2.28
C HIS A 60 -9.00 6.93 2.02
N ILE A 61 -9.14 5.61 2.20
CA ILE A 61 -10.43 4.91 2.07
C ILE A 61 -11.40 5.40 3.15
N ILE A 62 -10.99 5.44 4.42
CA ILE A 62 -11.84 5.92 5.52
C ILE A 62 -12.29 7.36 5.29
N LYS A 63 -11.39 8.25 4.86
CA LYS A 63 -11.73 9.65 4.57
C LYS A 63 -12.66 9.78 3.37
N THR A 64 -12.45 8.97 2.33
CA THR A 64 -13.30 8.96 1.14
C THR A 64 -14.69 8.38 1.41
N ALA A 65 -14.78 7.37 2.28
CA ALA A 65 -16.01 6.70 2.65
C ALA A 65 -16.80 7.45 3.73
N ARG A 66 -16.12 8.30 4.52
CA ARG A 66 -16.79 9.17 5.49
C ARG A 66 -17.70 10.09 4.68
N PRO A 67 -19.04 10.04 4.87
CA PRO A 67 -19.91 11.01 4.23
C PRO A 67 -19.40 12.39 4.64
N THR A 68 -19.16 13.27 3.67
CA THR A 68 -19.03 14.70 3.95
C THR A 68 -20.17 14.98 4.89
N ALA A 69 -19.89 15.34 6.16
CA ALA A 69 -20.95 15.80 7.02
C ALA A 69 -21.61 16.91 6.20
N ALA A 70 -22.84 16.66 5.75
CA ALA A 70 -23.70 17.71 5.30
C ALA A 70 -23.78 18.59 6.55
N GLY A 71 -22.92 19.60 6.59
CA GLY A 71 -22.95 20.66 7.57
C GLY A 71 -24.29 21.30 7.35
N GLY A 72 -25.28 20.76 8.05
CA GLY A 72 -26.57 21.36 8.18
C GLY A 72 -26.37 22.64 8.95
N ARG A 73 -26.85 23.72 8.32
CA ARG A 73 -27.00 25.09 8.80
C ARG A 73 -25.76 25.96 8.62
#